data_AF-A0A4V4N7Y4-F1
#
_entry.id   AF-A0A4V4N7Y4-F1
#
_cell.length_a   1.000
_cell.length_b   1.000
_cell.length_c   1.000
_cell.angle_alpha   90.00
_cell.angle_beta   90.00
_cell.angle_gamma   90.00
#
_symmetry.space_group_name_H-M   'P 1'
#
loop_
_entity.id
_entity.type
_entity.pdbx_description
1 polymer ?
#
loop_
_entity_poly.entity_id
_entity_poly.type
_entity_poly.pdbx_seq_one_letter_code
_entity_poly.pdbx_strand_id
1 'polypeptide(L)'
;MTQSTEQGKGTIWLTQEAYDKLKNELAELQGPVRAEIIERISAARDEGDLKENGGYHAAREEQGRLEGRILQLKDMLERAEVGETPEDDGTVAPGTKVTYKFVGDDDDEAETFLLAAREMEDSVEGLKVYSPQSPLGSAIIGAKVGDTVGYQAPNGRTLEVVILGAEPFTG
;
A
#
# COMPACT_ATOMS: atom_id res chain seq x y z
N MET A 1 17.95 -2.93 -32.14
CA MET A 1 17.69 -1.77 -31.28
C MET A 1 16.69 -2.21 -30.23
N THR A 2 17.00 -1.89 -28.98
CA THR A 2 16.40 -2.32 -27.71
C THR A 2 14.88 -2.45 -27.71
N GLN A 3 14.36 -3.67 -27.60
CA GLN A 3 13.13 -3.93 -26.86
C GLN A 3 13.54 -4.23 -25.42
N SER A 4 13.22 -3.34 -24.50
CA SER A 4 13.40 -3.58 -23.06
C SER A 4 12.25 -2.92 -22.32
N THR A 5 11.20 -3.73 -22.14
CA THR A 5 10.37 -3.82 -20.94
C THR A 5 9.73 -2.53 -20.42
N GLU A 6 8.55 -2.22 -20.95
CA GLU A 6 7.44 -1.79 -20.11
C GLU A 6 7.05 -2.97 -19.21
N GLN A 7 7.67 -3.09 -18.04
CA GLN A 7 7.04 -3.87 -16.97
C GLN A 7 5.81 -3.06 -16.54
N GLY A 8 4.63 -3.57 -16.90
CA GLY A 8 3.36 -2.90 -16.68
C GLY A 8 3.22 -2.47 -15.23
N LYS A 9 2.95 -1.17 -15.03
CA LYS A 9 2.48 -0.66 -13.74
C LYS A 9 1.21 -1.44 -13.38
N GLY A 10 1.32 -2.37 -12.42
CA GLY A 10 0.22 -3.26 -12.05
C GLY A 10 -0.98 -2.49 -11.50
N THR A 11 -2.19 -3.00 -11.73
CA THR A 11 -3.41 -2.47 -11.13
C THR A 11 -3.34 -2.55 -9.60
N ILE A 12 -3.71 -1.46 -8.92
CA ILE A 12 -3.84 -1.41 -7.46
C ILE A 12 -5.29 -1.65 -7.10
N TRP A 13 -5.59 -2.76 -6.45
CA TRP A 13 -6.95 -3.00 -5.96
C TRP A 13 -7.18 -2.25 -4.67
N LEU A 14 -8.23 -1.42 -4.65
CA LEU A 14 -8.68 -0.69 -3.48
C LEU A 14 -10.16 -1.00 -3.23
N THR A 15 -10.54 -1.07 -1.95
CA THR A 15 -11.95 -0.90 -1.58
C THR A 15 -12.36 0.55 -1.83
N GLN A 16 -13.65 0.79 -2.00
CA GLN A 16 -14.18 2.15 -2.14
C GLN A 16 -13.76 3.06 -0.97
N GLU A 17 -13.81 2.53 0.25
CA GLU A 17 -13.41 3.26 1.46
C GLU A 17 -11.91 3.62 1.47
N ALA A 18 -11.03 2.69 1.08
CA ALA A 18 -9.60 2.97 0.98
C ALA A 18 -9.30 3.99 -0.13
N TYR A 19 -9.97 3.90 -1.27
CA TYR A 19 -9.86 4.88 -2.35
C TYR A 19 -10.27 6.28 -1.87
N ASP A 20 -11.41 6.39 -1.18
CA ASP A 20 -11.90 7.66 -0.67
C ASP A 20 -10.98 8.26 0.40
N LYS A 21 -10.41 7.44 1.30
CA LYS A 21 -9.39 7.87 2.27
C LYS A 21 -8.16 8.47 1.56
N LEU A 22 -7.59 7.76 0.57
CA LEU A 22 -6.42 8.24 -0.19
C LEU A 22 -6.74 9.50 -1.01
N LYS A 23 -7.95 9.58 -1.58
CA LYS A 23 -8.41 10.76 -2.33
C LYS A 23 -8.59 11.98 -1.42
N ASN A 24 -9.12 11.79 -0.22
CA ASN A 24 -9.26 12.85 0.77
C ASN A 24 -7.88 13.31 1.29
N GLU A 25 -6.97 12.38 1.58
CA GLU A 25 -5.59 12.71 1.93
C GLU A 25 -4.94 13.54 0.81
N LEU A 26 -5.06 13.11 -0.46
CA LEU A 26 -4.53 13.86 -1.58
C LEU A 26 -5.09 15.29 -1.65
N ALA A 27 -6.40 15.46 -1.44
CA ALA A 27 -7.04 16.78 -1.45
C ALA A 27 -6.50 17.71 -0.35
N GLU A 28 -6.34 17.19 0.87
CA GLU A 28 -5.77 17.91 2.00
C GLU A 28 -4.31 18.33 1.73
N LEU A 29 -3.49 17.40 1.23
CA LEU A 29 -2.08 17.67 0.95
C LEU A 29 -1.91 18.66 -0.21
N GLN A 30 -2.73 18.58 -1.27
CA GLN A 30 -2.65 19.49 -2.42
C GLN A 30 -3.23 20.88 -2.15
N GLY A 31 -4.16 20.99 -1.21
CA GLY A 31 -4.87 22.23 -0.88
C GLY A 31 -4.30 22.88 0.38
N PRO A 32 -4.97 22.73 1.53
CA PRO A 32 -4.66 23.48 2.75
C PRO A 32 -3.21 23.30 3.21
N VAL A 33 -2.68 22.08 3.23
CA VAL A 33 -1.33 21.81 3.76
C VAL A 33 -0.26 22.42 2.86
N ARG A 34 -0.39 22.28 1.54
CA ARG A 34 0.54 22.91 0.59
C ARG A 34 0.53 24.44 0.71
N ALA A 35 -0.66 25.04 0.87
CA ALA A 35 -0.79 26.49 1.04
C ALA A 35 -0.09 26.96 2.33
N GLU A 36 -0.28 26.25 3.45
CA GLU A 36 0.38 26.56 4.72
C GLU A 36 1.91 26.50 4.61
N ILE A 37 2.46 25.45 3.98
CA ILE A 37 3.92 25.33 3.77
C ILE A 37 4.44 26.48 2.91
N ILE A 38 3.73 26.87 1.85
CA ILE A 38 4.11 28.02 1.00
C ILE A 38 4.12 29.32 1.82
N GLU A 39 3.13 29.53 2.68
CA GLU A 39 3.06 30.70 3.55
C GLU A 39 4.23 30.72 4.53
N ARG A 40 4.55 29.58 5.17
CA ARG A 40 5.71 29.45 6.07
C ARG A 40 7.04 29.70 5.37
N ILE A 41 7.21 29.21 4.14
CA ILE A 41 8.39 29.51 3.32
C ILE A 41 8.48 31.01 3.02
N SER A 42 7.35 31.65 2.69
CA SER A 42 7.31 33.09 2.41
C SER A 42 7.66 33.91 3.65
N ALA A 43 7.07 33.58 4.81
CA ALA A 43 7.36 34.26 6.07
C ALA A 43 8.84 34.12 6.46
N ALA A 44 9.39 32.91 6.40
CA ALA A 44 10.80 32.67 6.69
C ALA A 44 11.74 33.38 5.69
N ARG A 45 11.28 33.62 4.45
CA ARG A 45 12.04 34.37 3.46
C ARG A 45 12.19 35.85 3.81
N ASP A 46 11.19 36.42 4.47
CA ASP A 46 11.18 37.82 4.87
C ASP A 46 12.02 38.10 6.13
N GLU A 47 12.45 37.05 6.85
CA GLU A 47 13.23 37.14 8.10
C GLU A 47 14.74 37.40 7.91
N GLY A 48 15.26 37.42 6.67
CA GLY A 48 16.64 37.85 6.39
C GLY A 48 17.48 36.85 5.59
N ASP A 49 18.70 36.56 6.06
CA ASP A 49 19.64 35.71 5.32
C ASP A 49 19.17 34.24 5.27
N LEU A 50 18.74 33.81 4.08
CA LEU A 50 18.23 32.47 3.81
C LEU A 50 19.28 31.38 4.03
N LYS A 51 20.56 31.72 3.96
CA LYS A 51 21.63 30.72 4.11
C LYS A 51 21.68 30.19 5.53
N GLU A 52 21.39 31.02 6.53
CA GLU A 52 21.41 30.67 7.95
C GLU A 52 20.02 30.45 8.55
N ASN A 53 18.95 30.75 7.81
CA ASN A 53 17.58 30.55 8.28
C ASN A 53 17.19 29.06 8.31
N GLY A 54 17.31 28.45 9.49
CA GLY A 54 16.89 27.06 9.71
C GLY A 54 15.41 26.79 9.46
N GLY A 55 14.53 27.77 9.73
CA GLY A 55 13.09 27.68 9.46
C GLY A 55 12.78 27.60 7.96
N TYR A 56 13.50 28.38 7.15
CA TYR A 56 13.40 28.32 5.69
C TYR A 56 13.83 26.95 5.16
N HIS A 57 14.98 26.42 5.59
CA HIS A 57 15.46 25.10 5.15
C HIS A 57 14.50 23.98 5.56
N ALA A 58 14.01 24.00 6.81
CA ALA A 58 13.04 23.03 7.30
C ALA A 58 11.73 23.05 6.50
N ALA A 59 11.18 24.24 6.22
CA ALA A 59 9.96 24.37 5.43
C ALA A 59 10.15 23.91 3.98
N ARG A 60 11.34 24.10 3.40
CA ARG A 60 11.69 23.59 2.06
C ARG A 60 11.85 22.07 2.02
N GLU A 61 12.43 21.47 3.05
CA GLU A 61 12.51 20.02 3.19
C GLU A 61 11.10 19.41 3.33
N GLU A 62 10.28 20.00 4.17
CA GLU A 62 8.88 19.60 4.36
C GLU A 62 8.08 19.70 3.06
N GLN A 63 8.25 20.79 2.30
CA GLN A 63 7.67 20.91 0.97
C GLN A 63 8.11 19.76 0.05
N GLY A 64 9.40 19.40 0.04
CA GLY A 64 9.91 18.28 -0.75
C GLY A 64 9.24 16.96 -0.37
N ARG A 65 9.10 16.69 0.93
CA ARG A 65 8.43 15.48 1.44
C ARG A 65 6.95 15.44 1.07
N LEU A 66 6.27 16.58 1.18
CA LEU A 66 4.88 16.75 0.78
C LEU A 66 4.68 16.44 -0.71
N GLU A 67 5.49 17.04 -1.58
CA GLU A 67 5.39 16.81 -3.03
C GLU A 67 5.66 15.34 -3.39
N GLY A 68 6.59 14.68 -2.68
CA GLY A 68 6.83 13.25 -2.83
C GLY A 68 5.58 12.41 -2.52
N ARG A 69 4.91 12.68 -1.39
CA ARG A 69 3.67 11.97 -1.01
C ARG A 69 2.53 12.23 -1.98
N ILE A 70 2.38 13.48 -2.45
CA ILE A 70 1.36 13.84 -3.45
C ILE A 70 1.56 13.06 -4.76
N LEU A 71 2.81 12.91 -5.20
CA LEU A 71 3.13 12.14 -6.40
C LEU A 71 2.79 10.66 -6.21
N GLN A 72 3.14 10.08 -5.06
CA GLN A 72 2.81 8.69 -4.71
C GLN A 72 1.29 8.46 -4.71
N LEU A 73 0.53 9.30 -4.01
CA LEU A 73 -0.93 9.20 -3.93
C LEU A 73 -1.60 9.31 -5.30
N LYS A 74 -1.10 10.19 -6.17
CA LYS A 74 -1.60 10.31 -7.54
C LYS A 74 -1.35 9.06 -8.37
N ASP A 75 -0.14 8.50 -8.33
CA ASP A 75 0.16 7.25 -9.04
C ASP A 75 -0.72 6.10 -8.52
N MET A 76 -0.93 6.02 -7.21
CA MET A 76 -1.78 5.01 -6.60
C MET A 76 -3.25 5.14 -7.04
N LEU A 77 -3.82 6.34 -6.98
CA LEU A 77 -5.21 6.61 -7.36
C LEU A 77 -5.44 6.47 -8.87
N GLU A 78 -4.44 6.76 -9.71
CA GLU A 78 -4.51 6.58 -11.16
C GLU A 78 -4.56 5.10 -11.56
N ARG A 79 -3.86 4.25 -10.81
CA ARG A 79 -3.77 2.81 -11.04
C ARG A 79 -4.82 2.01 -10.27
N ALA A 80 -5.64 2.70 -9.48
CA ALA A 80 -6.61 2.08 -8.62
C ALA A 80 -7.76 1.48 -9.43
N GLU A 81 -8.00 0.18 -9.26
CA GLU A 81 -9.26 -0.45 -9.61
C GLU A 81 -10.06 -0.60 -8.31
N VAL A 82 -11.17 0.14 -8.25
CA VAL A 82 -12.04 0.13 -7.09
C VAL A 82 -13.00 -1.04 -7.23
N GLY A 83 -12.78 -2.07 -6.42
CA GLY A 83 -13.66 -3.24 -6.33
C GLY A 83 -14.74 -3.04 -5.27
N GLU A 84 -15.79 -3.85 -5.37
CA GLU A 84 -16.69 -4.05 -4.23
C GLU A 84 -15.89 -4.69 -3.07
N THR A 85 -16.19 -4.27 -1.84
CA THR A 85 -15.61 -4.90 -0.65
C THR A 85 -15.89 -6.41 -0.73
N PRO A 86 -14.87 -7.28 -0.62
CA PRO A 86 -15.09 -8.71 -0.61
C PRO A 86 -16.17 -9.07 0.41
N GLU A 87 -17.05 -10.02 0.08
CA GLU A 87 -17.97 -10.57 1.06
C GLU A 87 -17.15 -11.16 2.22
N ASP A 88 -17.62 -10.96 3.46
CA ASP A 88 -17.03 -11.59 4.64
C ASP A 88 -17.47 -13.05 4.74
N ASP A 89 -17.13 -13.83 3.71
CA ASP A 89 -17.52 -15.23 3.53
C ASP A 89 -16.34 -16.19 3.74
N GLY A 90 -15.21 -15.67 4.24
CA GLY A 90 -13.97 -16.39 4.45
C GLY A 90 -13.20 -16.69 3.17
N THR A 91 -13.52 -16.05 2.04
CA THR A 91 -12.76 -16.19 0.78
C THR A 91 -11.67 -15.13 0.69
N VAL A 92 -10.48 -15.56 0.30
CA VAL A 92 -9.35 -14.65 0.04
C VAL A 92 -9.58 -13.92 -1.28
N ALA A 93 -9.60 -12.58 -1.22
CA ALA A 93 -9.67 -11.70 -2.37
C ALA A 93 -8.72 -10.49 -2.19
N PRO A 94 -8.40 -9.75 -3.26
CA PRO A 94 -7.71 -8.47 -3.11
C PRO A 94 -8.47 -7.55 -2.14
N GLY A 95 -7.76 -6.92 -1.21
CA GLY A 95 -8.35 -6.14 -0.13
C GLY A 95 -8.75 -6.94 1.11
N THR A 96 -8.40 -8.23 1.20
CA THR A 96 -8.62 -9.07 2.40
C THR A 96 -7.36 -9.12 3.27
N LYS A 97 -7.52 -9.04 4.59
CA LYS A 97 -6.51 -9.46 5.58
C LYS A 97 -6.50 -10.98 5.64
N VAL A 98 -5.38 -11.58 5.27
CA VAL A 98 -5.21 -13.02 5.23
C VAL A 98 -4.30 -13.44 6.37
N THR A 99 -4.77 -14.38 7.18
CA THR A 99 -3.97 -15.08 8.18
C THR A 99 -3.66 -16.48 7.65
N TYR A 100 -2.38 -16.83 7.59
CA TYR A 100 -1.93 -18.13 7.09
C TYR A 100 -0.82 -18.70 7.97
N LYS A 101 -0.62 -20.01 7.87
CA LYS A 101 0.56 -20.70 8.41
C LYS A 101 1.17 -21.64 7.38
N PHE A 102 2.44 -21.99 7.51
CA PHE A 102 3.00 -23.04 6.67
C PHE A 102 2.51 -24.43 7.14
N VAL A 103 2.40 -25.36 6.20
CA VAL A 103 2.08 -26.75 6.54
C VAL A 103 3.22 -27.34 7.38
N GLY A 104 2.88 -27.80 8.58
CA GLY A 104 3.84 -28.36 9.55
C GLY A 104 4.10 -27.45 10.75
N ASP A 105 3.72 -26.17 10.66
CA ASP A 105 3.84 -25.20 11.75
C ASP A 105 2.59 -25.22 12.65
N ASP A 106 2.76 -24.77 13.90
CA ASP A 106 1.67 -24.58 14.85
C ASP A 106 0.85 -23.31 14.55
N ASP A 107 -0.36 -23.21 15.12
CA ASP A 107 -1.25 -22.07 14.85
C ASP A 107 -0.73 -20.75 15.44
N ASP A 108 0.11 -20.78 16.48
CA ASP A 108 0.75 -19.60 17.06
C ASP A 108 1.89 -19.02 16.20
N GLU A 109 2.33 -19.76 15.17
CA GLU A 109 3.30 -19.30 14.17
C GLU A 109 2.63 -18.61 12.97
N ALA A 110 1.31 -18.44 13.00
CA ALA A 110 0.56 -17.83 11.92
C ALA A 110 0.98 -16.37 11.65
N GLU A 111 1.09 -16.03 10.37
CA GLU A 111 1.36 -14.68 9.90
C GLU A 111 0.09 -14.05 9.31
N THR A 112 -0.06 -12.74 9.50
CA THR A 112 -1.16 -11.97 8.90
C THR A 112 -0.63 -10.88 7.99
N PHE A 113 -1.23 -10.72 6.81
CA PHE A 113 -0.86 -9.70 5.84
C PHE A 113 -2.10 -9.20 5.07
N LEU A 114 -1.96 -8.03 4.43
CA LEU A 114 -2.95 -7.51 3.50
C LEU A 114 -2.63 -7.93 2.08
N LEU A 115 -3.59 -8.56 1.40
CA LEU A 115 -3.47 -8.85 -0.02
C LEU A 115 -3.81 -7.61 -0.85
N ALA A 116 -2.82 -6.76 -1.12
CA ALA A 116 -2.97 -5.51 -1.87
C ALA A 116 -1.68 -5.13 -2.60
N ALA A 117 -1.71 -4.08 -3.43
CA ALA A 117 -0.50 -3.65 -4.12
C ALA A 117 0.60 -3.25 -3.13
N ARG A 118 1.85 -3.61 -3.41
CA ARG A 118 2.97 -3.37 -2.50
C ARG A 118 3.16 -1.89 -2.16
N GLU A 119 2.77 -1.02 -3.08
CA GLU A 119 2.79 0.44 -2.90
C GLU A 119 1.91 0.95 -1.74
N MET A 120 1.00 0.11 -1.23
CA MET A 120 0.20 0.41 -0.05
C MET A 120 0.92 0.14 1.28
N GLU A 121 2.09 -0.51 1.28
CA GLU A 121 2.81 -0.88 2.51
C GLU A 121 3.06 0.34 3.42
N ASP A 122 3.48 1.47 2.86
CA ASP A 122 3.67 2.72 3.62
C ASP A 122 2.36 3.37 4.10
N SER A 123 1.22 2.93 3.59
CA SER A 123 -0.10 3.50 3.91
C SER A 123 -0.92 2.63 4.87
N VAL A 124 -0.41 1.45 5.24
CA VAL A 124 -1.10 0.51 6.14
C VAL A 124 -0.18 0.23 7.34
N GLU A 125 -0.50 0.80 8.49
CA GLU A 125 0.33 0.65 9.68
C GLU A 125 0.26 -0.77 10.27
N GLY A 126 1.43 -1.33 10.59
CA GLY A 126 1.53 -2.56 11.38
C GLY A 126 1.19 -3.85 10.64
N LEU A 127 0.92 -3.80 9.33
CA LEU A 127 0.53 -4.95 8.54
C LEU A 127 1.43 -5.10 7.30
N LYS A 128 1.98 -6.30 7.09
CA LYS A 128 2.72 -6.60 5.85
C LYS A 128 1.76 -6.54 4.66
N VAL A 129 2.24 -6.10 3.49
CA VAL A 129 1.43 -6.04 2.26
C VAL A 129 2.03 -6.94 1.19
N TYR A 130 1.27 -7.93 0.73
CA TYR A 130 1.68 -8.79 -0.38
C TYR A 130 0.80 -8.55 -1.60
N SER A 131 1.44 -8.45 -2.78
CA SER A 131 0.74 -8.23 -4.04
C SER A 131 -0.09 -9.46 -4.45
N PRO A 132 -1.30 -9.25 -5.00
CA PRO A 132 -2.05 -10.27 -5.75
C PRO A 132 -1.23 -10.96 -6.85
N GLN A 133 -0.19 -10.29 -7.36
CA GLN A 133 0.70 -10.81 -8.41
C GLN A 133 1.92 -11.56 -7.85
N SER A 134 2.09 -11.60 -6.53
CA SER A 134 3.16 -12.39 -5.90
C SER A 134 2.88 -13.89 -6.03
N PRO A 135 3.91 -14.76 -5.94
CA PRO A 135 3.69 -16.22 -6.01
C PRO A 135 2.69 -16.74 -4.98
N LEU A 136 2.76 -16.24 -3.74
CA LEU A 136 1.79 -16.57 -2.70
C LEU A 136 0.42 -15.95 -3.00
N GLY A 137 0.37 -14.63 -3.26
CA GLY A 137 -0.87 -13.91 -3.51
C GLY A 137 -1.70 -14.48 -4.67
N SER A 138 -1.05 -14.80 -5.78
CA SER A 138 -1.71 -15.40 -6.95
C SER A 138 -2.23 -16.81 -6.70
N ALA A 139 -1.60 -17.57 -5.79
CA ALA A 139 -2.01 -18.93 -5.46
C ALA A 139 -3.22 -18.95 -4.51
N ILE A 140 -3.30 -18.02 -3.56
CA ILE A 140 -4.35 -18.02 -2.51
C ILE A 140 -5.65 -17.31 -2.91
N ILE A 141 -5.66 -16.52 -3.99
CA ILE A 141 -6.89 -15.84 -4.44
C ILE A 141 -7.98 -16.87 -4.73
N GLY A 142 -9.14 -16.70 -4.11
CA GLY A 142 -10.28 -17.62 -4.19
C GLY A 142 -10.24 -18.80 -3.22
N ALA A 143 -9.15 -18.98 -2.46
CA ALA A 143 -9.09 -19.97 -1.40
C ALA A 143 -9.97 -19.54 -0.22
N LYS A 144 -10.54 -20.52 0.49
CA LYS A 144 -11.36 -20.31 1.68
C LYS A 144 -10.59 -20.63 2.96
N VAL A 145 -11.05 -20.10 4.09
CA VAL A 145 -10.56 -20.50 5.41
C VAL A 145 -10.63 -22.03 5.57
N GLY A 146 -9.52 -22.64 5.95
CA GLY A 146 -9.33 -24.08 6.04
C GLY A 146 -8.66 -24.72 4.83
N ASP A 147 -8.55 -24.02 3.70
CA ASP A 147 -7.91 -24.55 2.51
C ASP A 147 -6.38 -24.56 2.65
N THR A 148 -5.77 -25.60 2.09
CA THR A 148 -4.32 -25.70 1.91
C THR A 148 -3.96 -25.35 0.47
N VAL A 149 -3.05 -24.41 0.29
CA VAL A 149 -2.63 -23.89 -1.01
C VAL A 149 -1.12 -24.03 -1.16
N GLY A 150 -0.68 -24.62 -2.27
CA GLY A 150 0.73 -24.72 -2.63
C GLY A 150 1.16 -23.61 -3.60
N TYR A 151 2.33 -23.04 -3.40
CA TYR A 151 2.94 -22.08 -4.33
C TYR A 151 4.45 -22.30 -4.47
N GLN A 152 5.01 -21.83 -5.58
CA GLN A 152 6.46 -21.88 -5.80
C GLN A 152 7.11 -20.60 -5.30
N ALA A 153 7.98 -20.70 -4.30
CA ALA A 153 8.77 -19.59 -3.82
C ALA A 153 9.84 -19.19 -4.86
N PRO A 154 10.34 -17.93 -4.85
CA PRO A 154 11.36 -17.46 -5.81
C PRO A 154 12.66 -18.29 -5.83
N ASN A 155 12.95 -19.03 -4.76
CA ASN A 155 14.08 -19.95 -4.66
C ASN A 155 13.84 -21.32 -5.34
N GLY A 156 12.69 -21.50 -6.00
CA GLY A 156 12.30 -22.71 -6.71
C GLY A 156 11.66 -23.80 -5.83
N ARG A 157 11.60 -23.61 -4.51
CA ARG A 157 10.97 -24.57 -3.59
C ARG A 157 9.45 -24.41 -3.63
N THR A 158 8.75 -25.53 -3.59
CA THR A 158 7.30 -25.55 -3.33
C THR A 158 7.09 -25.41 -1.83
N LEU A 159 6.24 -24.45 -1.44
CA LEU A 159 5.78 -24.25 -0.08
C LEU A 159 4.26 -24.41 -0.07
N GLU A 160 3.72 -24.95 1.01
CA GLU A 160 2.28 -25.09 1.21
C GLU A 160 1.88 -24.28 2.44
N VAL A 161 0.76 -23.57 2.34
CA VAL A 161 0.20 -22.77 3.42
C VAL A 161 -1.25 -23.17 3.68
N VAL A 162 -1.69 -23.06 4.92
CA VAL A 162 -3.09 -23.23 5.32
C VAL A 162 -3.67 -21.86 5.61
N ILE A 163 -4.83 -21.54 5.03
CA ILE A 163 -5.54 -20.30 5.31
C ILE A 163 -6.31 -20.46 6.62
N LEU A 164 -5.98 -19.65 7.62
CA LEU A 164 -6.63 -19.65 8.93
C LEU A 164 -7.68 -18.54 9.07
N GLY A 165 -7.52 -17.45 8.32
CA GLY A 165 -8.43 -16.31 8.35
C GLY A 165 -8.40 -15.53 7.04
N ALA A 166 -9.56 -15.00 6.65
CA ALA A 166 -9.73 -14.15 5.49
C ALA A 166 -10.86 -13.16 5.79
N GLU A 167 -10.49 -11.94 6.21
CA GLU A 167 -11.44 -10.88 6.59
C GLU A 167 -11.25 -9.65 5.70
N PRO A 168 -12.32 -8.99 5.22
CA PRO A 168 -12.19 -7.74 4.47
C PRO A 168 -11.41 -6.68 5.26
N PHE A 169 -10.50 -5.97 4.58
CA PHE A 169 -9.76 -4.86 5.17
C PHE A 169 -10.56 -3.56 5.01
N THR A 170 -10.91 -2.94 6.13
CA THR A 170 -11.68 -1.68 6.18
C THR A 170 -10.81 -0.43 6.41
N GLY A 171 -9.48 -0.59 6.59
CA GLY A 171 -8.59 0.56 6.81
C GLY A 171 -8.69 1.14 8.21
#